data_AF-A0A1D2M4L0-F1
#
_entry.id   AF-A0A1D2M4L0-F1
#
_cell.length_a   1.000
_cell.length_b   1.000
_cell.length_c   1.000
_cell.angle_alpha   90.00
_cell.angle_beta   90.00
_cell.angle_gamma   90.00
#
_symmetry.space_group_name_H-M   'P 1'
#
loop_
_entity.id
_entity.type
_entity.pdbx_description
1 polymer ?
#
loop_
_entity_poly.entity_id
_entity_poly.type
_entity_poly.pdbx_seq_one_letter_code
_entity_poly.pdbx_strand_id
1 'polypeptide(L)'
;KSYIHQLDDFLRAYNNSYHRSLGCSPNQSTIKNKDFSLKDRVRIKASKSTFDKGYVSSYTNSLFQIHDVLKTNPTTYKLIDADGDLIEGIFYKEELSRVNNST
;
A
#
# COMPACT_ATOMS: atom_id res chain seq x y z
N LYS A 1 -13.44 -27.93 -29.97
CA LYS A 1 -12.93 -26.56 -30.23
C LYS A 1 -12.45 -25.98 -28.90
N SER A 2 -11.17 -26.09 -28.58
CA SER A 2 -10.65 -25.78 -27.24
C SER A 2 -10.21 -24.33 -27.09
N TYR A 3 -11.10 -23.41 -27.47
CA TYR A 3 -10.90 -21.95 -27.35
C TYR A 3 -10.84 -21.51 -25.89
N ILE A 4 -11.46 -22.28 -24.99
CA ILE A 4 -11.51 -22.02 -23.55
C ILE A 4 -10.10 -21.89 -22.95
N HIS A 5 -9.15 -22.76 -23.32
CA HIS A 5 -7.77 -22.70 -22.78
C HIS A 5 -6.95 -21.52 -23.32
N GLN A 6 -7.24 -21.05 -24.53
CA GLN A 6 -6.54 -19.89 -25.10
C GLN A 6 -6.96 -18.58 -24.42
N LEU A 7 -8.20 -18.50 -23.92
CA LEU A 7 -8.68 -17.33 -23.18
C LEU A 7 -7.88 -17.10 -21.90
N ASP A 8 -7.55 -18.16 -21.18
CA ASP A 8 -6.73 -18.08 -19.96
C ASP A 8 -5.33 -17.53 -20.27
N ASP A 9 -4.71 -17.99 -21.36
CA ASP A 9 -3.39 -17.52 -21.79
C ASP A 9 -3.41 -16.02 -22.15
N PHE A 10 -4.43 -15.56 -22.88
CA PHE A 10 -4.58 -14.13 -23.21
C PHE A 10 -4.83 -13.26 -21.98
N LEU A 11 -5.73 -13.69 -21.09
CA LEU A 11 -6.02 -12.98 -19.85
C LEU A 11 -4.77 -12.88 -18.97
N ARG A 12 -4.01 -13.98 -18.85
CA ARG A 12 -2.75 -14.02 -18.11
C ARG A 12 -1.71 -13.10 -18.73
N ALA A 13 -1.58 -13.09 -20.05
CA ALA A 13 -0.64 -12.21 -20.75
C ALA A 13 -0.99 -10.73 -20.51
N TYR A 14 -2.28 -10.37 -20.57
CA TYR A 14 -2.75 -9.01 -20.32
C TYR A 14 -2.54 -8.57 -18.86
N ASN A 15 -3.02 -9.35 -17.90
CA ASN A 15 -2.99 -8.98 -16.48
C ASN A 15 -1.56 -8.86 -15.91
N ASN A 16 -0.60 -9.53 -16.54
CA ASN A 16 0.81 -9.47 -16.15
C ASN A 16 1.68 -8.60 -17.08
N SER A 17 1.17 -8.17 -18.24
CA SER A 17 1.88 -7.25 -19.12
C SER A 17 1.94 -5.84 -18.55
N TYR A 18 3.08 -5.18 -18.77
CA TYR A 18 3.29 -3.80 -18.35
C TYR A 18 2.45 -2.85 -19.21
N HIS A 19 1.57 -2.07 -18.57
CA HIS A 19 0.78 -1.06 -19.26
C HIS A 19 1.42 0.32 -19.07
N ARG A 20 1.86 0.95 -20.18
CA ARG A 20 2.64 2.20 -20.16
C ARG A 20 1.97 3.36 -19.40
N SER A 21 0.66 3.52 -19.55
CA SER A 21 -0.12 4.58 -18.89
C SER A 21 -0.20 4.40 -17.37
N LEU A 22 -0.20 3.16 -16.88
CA LEU A 22 -0.27 2.84 -15.44
C LEU A 22 1.10 2.76 -14.77
N GLY A 23 2.17 2.65 -15.56
CA GLY A 23 3.52 2.42 -15.04
C GLY A 23 3.70 1.06 -14.34
N CYS A 24 2.77 0.12 -14.51
CA CYS A 24 2.80 -1.23 -13.95
C CYS A 24 1.80 -2.15 -14.67
N SER A 25 1.81 -3.45 -14.36
CA SER A 25 0.78 -4.38 -14.84
C SER A 25 -0.51 -4.26 -14.02
N PRO A 26 -1.68 -4.63 -14.59
CA PRO A 26 -2.96 -4.61 -13.86
C PRO A 26 -2.92 -5.37 -12.54
N ASN A 27 -2.33 -6.58 -12.49
CA ASN A 27 -2.19 -7.32 -11.24
C ASN A 27 -1.32 -6.59 -10.21
N GLN A 28 -0.28 -5.89 -10.65
CA GLN A 28 0.58 -5.14 -9.73
C GLN A 28 -0.12 -3.89 -9.20
N SER A 29 -0.97 -3.23 -10.00
CA SER A 29 -1.72 -2.05 -9.56
C SER A 29 -2.82 -2.42 -8.56
N THR A 30 -3.49 -3.57 -8.72
CA THR A 30 -4.47 -4.07 -7.74
C THR A 30 -3.81 -4.41 -6.42
N ILE A 31 -2.62 -5.02 -6.45
CA ILE A 31 -1.83 -5.29 -5.23
C ILE A 31 -1.46 -3.99 -4.52
N LYS A 32 -0.96 -2.99 -5.25
CA LYS A 32 -0.64 -1.66 -4.68
C LYS A 32 -1.86 -1.00 -4.05
N ASN A 33 -3.02 -1.10 -4.68
CA ASN A 33 -4.29 -0.56 -4.20
C ASN A 33 -5.05 -1.47 -3.24
N LYS A 34 -4.48 -2.57 -2.77
CA LYS A 34 -5.11 -3.38 -1.73
C LYS A 34 -5.16 -2.61 -0.41
N ASP A 35 -6.19 -2.82 0.41
CA ASP A 35 -6.28 -2.25 1.76
C ASP A 35 -5.32 -2.94 2.74
N PHE A 36 -5.03 -2.28 3.86
CA PHE A 36 -4.21 -2.87 4.91
C PHE A 36 -5.04 -3.81 5.78
N SER A 37 -4.39 -4.82 6.31
CA SER A 37 -4.97 -5.79 7.25
C SER A 37 -4.41 -5.60 8.64
N LEU A 38 -5.11 -6.14 9.64
CA LEU A 38 -4.61 -6.20 11.02
C LEU A 38 -3.19 -6.78 11.04
N LYS A 39 -2.33 -6.16 11.84
CA LYS A 39 -0.91 -6.52 11.99
C LYS A 39 0.01 -6.24 10.80
N ASP A 40 -0.48 -5.63 9.71
CA ASP A 40 0.41 -5.14 8.65
C ASP A 40 1.37 -4.08 9.21
N ARG A 41 2.64 -4.12 8.78
CA ARG A 41 3.66 -3.12 9.13
C ARG A 41 3.63 -1.97 8.12
N VAL A 42 3.57 -0.75 8.65
CA VAL A 42 3.41 0.46 7.85
C VAL A 42 4.35 1.57 8.32
N ARG A 43 4.60 2.54 7.43
CA ARG A 43 5.18 3.85 7.78
C ARG A 43 4.16 4.94 7.50
N ILE A 44 4.21 6.01 8.29
CA ILE A 44 3.46 7.22 8.03
C ILE A 44 4.26 8.09 7.04
N LYS A 45 3.58 8.64 6.04
CA LYS A 45 4.19 9.57 5.08
C LYS A 45 4.52 10.89 5.77
N ALA A 46 5.74 11.38 5.56
CA ALA A 46 6.12 12.70 6.04
C ALA A 46 5.48 13.77 5.16
N SER A 47 5.02 14.87 5.76
CA SER A 47 4.55 16.04 5.04
C SER A 47 5.74 16.67 4.30
N LYS A 48 5.76 16.57 2.97
CA LYS A 48 6.78 17.19 2.12
C LYS A 48 6.27 18.51 1.54
N SER A 49 7.06 19.57 1.67
CA SER A 49 6.89 20.84 0.98
C SER A 49 7.43 20.77 -0.45
N THR A 50 6.89 21.59 -1.35
CA THR A 50 7.34 21.68 -2.75
C THR A 50 8.81 22.08 -2.90
N PHE A 51 9.38 22.72 -1.88
CA PHE A 51 10.77 23.18 -1.85
C PHE A 51 11.66 22.36 -0.91
N ASP A 52 11.20 21.20 -0.45
CA ASP A 52 12.02 20.34 0.39
C ASP A 52 13.23 19.82 -0.39
N LYS A 53 14.37 19.83 0.30
CA LYS A 53 15.64 19.38 -0.28
C LYS A 53 15.57 17.87 -0.55
N GLY A 54 16.27 17.41 -1.59
CA GLY A 54 16.25 16.01 -2.02
C GLY A 54 16.68 14.99 -0.96
N TYR A 55 17.35 15.42 0.11
CA TYR A 55 17.73 14.55 1.23
C TYR A 55 16.62 14.35 2.28
N VAL A 56 15.50 15.08 2.22
CA VAL A 56 14.40 14.94 3.18
C VAL A 56 13.65 13.64 2.91
N SER A 57 13.53 12.79 3.94
CA SER A 57 12.84 11.50 3.86
C SER A 57 11.35 11.67 3.50
N SER A 58 10.80 10.77 2.69
CA SER A 58 9.35 10.74 2.37
C SER A 58 8.49 10.13 3.48
N TYR A 59 9.10 9.58 4.53
CA TYR A 59 8.43 8.82 5.59
C TYR A 59 9.00 9.15 6.96
N THR A 60 8.21 8.91 8.00
CA THR A 60 8.69 8.89 9.39
C THR A 60 9.72 7.78 9.59
N ASN A 61 10.65 7.98 10.53
CA ASN A 61 11.68 6.99 10.85
C ASN A 61 11.11 5.75 11.56
N SER A 62 9.99 5.90 12.28
CA SER A 62 9.36 4.84 13.04
C SER A 62 8.49 3.92 12.17
N LEU A 63 8.50 2.63 12.53
CA LEU A 63 7.66 1.59 11.95
C LEU A 63 6.48 1.33 12.87
N PHE A 64 5.28 1.34 12.31
CA PHE A 64 4.05 1.11 13.05
C PHE A 64 3.37 -0.16 12.58
N GLN A 65 2.41 -0.63 13.37
CA GLN A 65 1.59 -1.78 13.05
C GLN A 65 0.11 -1.39 13.05
N ILE A 66 -0.66 -1.90 12.09
CA ILE A 66 -2.12 -1.74 12.09
C ILE A 66 -2.71 -2.46 13.31
N HIS A 67 -3.30 -1.67 14.21
CA HIS A 67 -4.02 -2.16 15.38
C HIS A 67 -5.49 -2.44 15.06
N ASP A 68 -6.16 -1.50 14.39
CA ASP A 68 -7.56 -1.63 13.98
C ASP A 68 -7.77 -1.14 12.55
N VAL A 69 -8.69 -1.80 11.85
CA VAL A 69 -9.21 -1.38 10.54
C VAL A 69 -10.65 -0.92 10.71
N LEU A 70 -10.88 0.38 10.57
CA LEU A 70 -12.18 1.01 10.73
C LEU A 70 -12.86 1.10 9.36
N LYS A 71 -14.05 0.49 9.23
CA LYS A 71 -14.87 0.53 8.01
C LYS A 71 -15.63 1.86 7.86
N THR A 72 -14.91 2.96 8.02
CA THR A 72 -15.39 4.31 7.68
C THR A 72 -15.42 4.49 6.16
N ASN A 73 -15.99 5.59 5.66
CA ASN A 73 -15.97 5.91 4.23
C ASN A 73 -15.18 7.22 3.99
N PRO A 74 -13.90 7.16 3.58
CA PRO A 74 -13.10 5.97 3.24
C PRO A 74 -12.56 5.21 4.48
N THR A 75 -12.07 3.98 4.29
CA THR A 75 -11.51 3.13 5.36
C THR A 75 -10.35 3.82 6.06
N THR A 76 -10.36 3.82 7.40
CA THR A 76 -9.31 4.42 8.24
C THR A 76 -8.68 3.38 9.16
N TYR A 77 -7.50 3.71 9.71
CA TYR A 77 -6.69 2.77 10.47
C TYR A 77 -6.21 3.39 11.79
N LYS A 78 -6.18 2.58 12.85
CA LYS A 78 -5.45 2.90 14.07
C LYS A 78 -4.13 2.16 14.10
N LEU A 79 -3.10 2.82 14.63
CA LEU A 79 -1.73 2.31 14.64
C LEU A 79 -1.24 2.11 16.06
N ILE A 80 -0.35 1.15 16.25
CA ILE A 80 0.46 0.99 17.45
C ILE A 80 1.94 1.12 17.09
N ASP A 81 2.75 1.63 18.01
CA ASP A 81 4.21 1.66 17.90
C ASP A 81 4.83 0.30 18.26
N ALA A 82 6.16 0.19 18.15
CA ALA A 82 6.93 -1.00 18.48
C ALA A 82 6.78 -1.42 19.96
N ASP A 83 6.58 -0.46 20.86
CA ASP A 83 6.38 -0.70 22.30
C ASP A 83 4.94 -1.13 22.63
N GLY A 84 4.03 -1.14 21.65
CA GLY A 84 2.63 -1.53 21.80
C GLY A 84 1.68 -0.40 22.19
N ASP A 85 2.20 0.83 22.32
CA ASP A 85 1.39 2.01 22.60
C ASP A 85 0.57 2.45 21.37
N LEU A 86 -0.69 2.82 21.61
CA LEU A 86 -1.59 3.32 20.58
C LEU A 86 -1.18 4.73 20.16
N ILE A 87 -0.99 4.92 18.85
CA ILE A 87 -0.74 6.25 18.28
C ILE A 87 -2.04 7.05 18.27
N GLU A 88 -1.94 8.30 18.70
CA GLU A 88 -3.06 9.23 18.70
C GLU A 88 -3.54 9.51 17.27
N GLY A 89 -4.86 9.42 17.08
CA GLY A 89 -5.53 9.72 15.82
C GLY A 89 -5.96 8.49 15.01
N ILE A 90 -6.43 8.77 13.80
CA ILE A 90 -6.82 7.80 12.78
C ILE A 90 -6.16 8.21 11.46
N PHE A 91 -5.72 7.22 10.70
CA PHE A 91 -4.95 7.45 9.49
C PHE A 91 -5.69 6.93 8.27
N TYR A 92 -5.62 7.67 7.17
CA TYR A 92 -6.09 7.23 5.87
C TYR A 92 -5.04 6.34 5.20
N LYS A 93 -5.50 5.52 4.25
CA LYS A 93 -4.62 4.63 3.48
C LYS A 93 -3.52 5.40 2.76
N GLU A 94 -3.86 6.57 2.23
CA GLU A 94 -2.98 7.43 1.44
C GLU A 94 -1.85 8.01 2.28
N GLU A 95 -2.03 8.11 3.59
CA GLU A 95 -1.03 8.59 4.55
C GLU A 95 -0.06 7.49 4.98
N LEU A 96 -0.37 6.23 4.63
CA LEU A 96 0.41 5.06 5.02
C LEU A 96 1.15 4.48 3.81
N SER A 97 2.29 3.86 4.11
CA SER A 97 3.07 3.09 3.14
C SER A 97 3.35 1.70 3.67
N ARG A 98 3.09 0.67 2.86
CA ARG A 98 3.48 -0.71 3.14
C ARG A 98 4.99 -0.81 3.24
N VAL A 99 5.45 -1.56 4.24
CA VAL A 99 6.86 -1.93 4.37
C VAL A 99 6.99 -3.37 3.89
N ASN A 100 7.78 -3.59 2.84
CA ASN A 100 8.09 -4.93 2.40
C ASN A 100 9.02 -5.56 3.45
N ASN A 101 8.63 -6.71 4.01
CA ASN A 101 9.55 -7.55 4.75
C ASN A 101 10.49 -8.21 3.73
N SER A 102 11.49 -7.48 3.23
CA SER A 102 12.65 -8.11 2.61
C SER A 102 13.50 -8.64 3.75
N THR A 103 13.36 -9.93 4.04
CA THR A 103 14.30 -10.69 4.86
C THR A 103 15.70 -10.61 4.26
#